data_AF-A0A1Q7QAJ0-F1
#
_entry.id   AF-A0A1Q7QAJ0-F1
#
_cell.length_a   1.000
_cell.length_b   1.000
_cell.length_c   1.000
_cell.angle_alpha   90.00
_cell.angle_beta   90.00
_cell.angle_gamma   90.00
#
_symmetry.space_group_name_H-M   'P 1'
#
loop_
_entity.id
_entity.type
_entity.pdbx_description
1 polymer ?
#
loop_
_entity_poly.entity_id
_entity_poly.type
_entity_poly.pdbx_seq_one_letter_code
_entity_poly.pdbx_strand_id
1 'polypeptide(L)'
;LAKLLASGHTVTPEQYQAEFGPDPTQVAAALHALMSAGLHASWLPGSALIAADGPAPAVAALFGIDIEDYRLASGTTFYASLDQPKLPPEIATVVSCVTGLDDYRHARTYAVRPGGLTPTDVIAFYNLKPLRDAGLDGSGITVVLPEIDDLPNLSDLNKFATKFGLPPYDPLLTIKRDPSWGTPMKAAGESVLDLEIIHEVAPAAKMVVYLSAADFAYADRAFDQLVTDHLGSVISESLGACEPDTPAGHRDLYASIQDRSVAQGMSHFIASGDSGAYTCGIDVAPAASFPSTLPNVTAVGGTTVFESVQGIYFKEAAWGAPINESGTGGGPSQFYPLPDYQKIIGQAAGHGLRQVPDVAADADPSTGFHIIFGGQDGQAGGTSAAAPLWAATVALIDQDLKRKGLRETGFANPAIYWMGTNSSKLPAPPFHDVKFGNNLAFDAGPGWDFATGWGSMDAAALDAAWILYIKGGGA
;
A
#
# COMPACT_ATOMS: atom_id res chain seq x y z
N LEU A 1 16.81 -27.41 -31.13
CA LEU A 1 16.85 -26.07 -30.50
C LEU A 1 17.41 -26.09 -29.07
N ALA A 2 16.79 -26.80 -28.10
CA ALA A 2 17.24 -26.76 -26.69
C ALA A 2 18.74 -27.08 -26.46
N LYS A 3 19.29 -28.09 -27.16
CA LYS A 3 20.73 -28.42 -27.08
C LYS A 3 21.64 -27.32 -27.65
N LEU A 4 21.21 -26.64 -28.72
CA LEU A 4 21.94 -25.51 -29.31
C LEU A 4 21.94 -24.31 -28.35
N LEU A 5 20.78 -23.99 -27.77
CA LEU A 5 20.65 -22.93 -26.77
C LEU A 5 21.52 -23.20 -25.54
N ALA A 6 21.52 -24.45 -25.05
CA ALA A 6 22.31 -24.85 -23.88
C ALA A 6 23.83 -24.87 -24.12
N SER A 7 24.28 -25.02 -25.37
CA SER A 7 25.72 -25.05 -25.70
C SER A 7 26.34 -23.68 -25.91
N GLY A 8 25.54 -22.60 -25.98
CA GLY A 8 26.02 -21.24 -26.26
C GLY A 8 26.59 -21.04 -27.67
N HIS A 9 26.41 -22.00 -28.58
CA HIS A 9 26.82 -21.86 -29.97
C HIS A 9 25.74 -21.12 -30.77
N THR A 10 26.16 -20.34 -31.76
CA THR A 10 25.28 -19.61 -32.68
C THR A 10 25.26 -20.29 -34.05
N VAL A 11 24.15 -20.13 -34.77
CA VAL A 11 23.99 -20.59 -36.16
C VAL A 11 23.54 -19.42 -37.02
N THR A 12 23.80 -19.49 -38.32
CA THR A 12 23.28 -18.52 -39.30
C THR A 12 21.75 -18.65 -39.43
N PRO A 13 21.03 -17.60 -39.88
CA PRO A 13 19.59 -17.69 -40.15
C PRO A 13 19.22 -18.84 -41.10
N GLU A 14 20.04 -19.11 -42.12
CA GLU A 14 19.83 -20.20 -43.07
C GLU A 14 19.94 -21.57 -42.40
N GLN A 15 20.93 -21.76 -41.52
CA GLN A 15 21.09 -22.97 -40.71
C GLN A 15 19.96 -23.12 -39.70
N TYR A 16 19.53 -22.02 -39.06
CA TYR A 16 18.39 -22.05 -38.14
C TYR A 16 17.11 -22.50 -38.85
N GLN A 17 16.83 -21.95 -40.03
CA GLN A 17 15.68 -22.36 -40.83
C GLN A 17 15.77 -23.85 -41.22
N ALA A 18 16.95 -24.31 -41.65
CA ALA A 18 17.13 -25.70 -42.08
C ALA A 18 16.96 -26.71 -40.93
N GLU A 19 17.36 -26.36 -39.71
CA GLU A 19 17.38 -27.30 -38.57
C GLU A 19 16.20 -27.14 -37.60
N PHE A 20 15.65 -25.93 -37.45
CA PHE A 20 14.66 -25.61 -36.42
C PHE A 20 13.46 -24.80 -36.92
N GLY A 21 13.52 -24.25 -38.14
CA GLY A 21 12.45 -23.46 -38.72
C GLY A 21 11.25 -24.31 -39.17
N PRO A 22 10.09 -23.67 -39.41
CA PRO A 22 8.92 -24.36 -39.92
C PRO A 22 9.16 -24.86 -41.36
N ASP A 23 8.50 -25.96 -41.74
CA ASP A 23 8.62 -26.56 -43.08
C ASP A 23 8.19 -25.56 -44.17
N PRO A 24 9.11 -25.12 -45.07
CA PRO A 24 8.79 -24.14 -46.11
C PRO A 24 7.62 -24.53 -47.01
N THR A 25 7.41 -25.84 -47.23
CA THR A 25 6.32 -26.33 -48.07
C THR A 25 4.97 -26.12 -47.40
N GLN A 26 4.90 -26.35 -46.09
CA GLN A 26 3.69 -26.14 -45.29
C GLN A 26 3.42 -24.64 -45.11
N VAL A 27 4.46 -23.84 -44.92
CA VAL A 27 4.32 -22.37 -44.88
C VAL A 27 3.81 -21.84 -46.22
N ALA A 28 4.31 -22.35 -47.35
CA ALA A 28 3.81 -21.95 -48.67
C ALA A 28 2.32 -22.28 -48.88
N ALA A 29 1.86 -23.44 -48.37
CA ALA A 29 0.45 -23.81 -48.40
C ALA A 29 -0.40 -22.85 -47.54
N ALA A 30 0.05 -22.51 -46.33
CA ALA A 30 -0.63 -21.55 -45.46
C ALA A 30 -0.68 -20.14 -46.08
N LEU A 31 0.43 -19.68 -46.69
CA LEU A 31 0.47 -18.41 -47.42
C LEU A 31 -0.55 -18.39 -48.58
N HIS A 32 -0.63 -19.47 -49.35
CA HIS A 32 -1.59 -19.57 -50.44
C HIS A 32 -3.04 -19.56 -49.93
N ALA A 33 -3.33 -20.23 -48.80
CA ALA A 33 -4.64 -20.20 -48.17
C ALA A 33 -5.04 -18.78 -47.71
N LEU A 34 -4.11 -18.08 -47.04
CA LEU A 34 -4.31 -16.68 -46.63
C LEU A 34 -4.54 -15.75 -47.84
N MET A 35 -3.76 -15.91 -48.91
CA MET A 35 -3.91 -15.13 -50.15
C MET A 35 -5.21 -15.44 -50.89
N SER A 36 -5.64 -16.71 -50.90
CA SER A 36 -6.91 -17.13 -51.51
C SER A 36 -8.13 -16.58 -50.76
N ALA A 37 -7.97 -16.33 -49.45
CA ALA A 37 -8.97 -15.66 -48.62
C ALA A 37 -8.99 -14.14 -48.81
N GLY A 38 -8.11 -13.58 -49.65
CA GLY A 38 -8.03 -12.15 -49.93
C GLY A 38 -7.13 -11.36 -48.98
N LEU A 39 -6.24 -12.04 -48.23
CA LEU A 39 -5.25 -11.39 -47.37
C LEU A 39 -3.90 -11.23 -48.10
N HIS A 40 -3.16 -10.18 -47.76
CA HIS A 40 -1.77 -10.03 -48.13
C HIS A 40 -0.90 -10.74 -47.10
N ALA A 41 -0.30 -11.87 -47.47
CA ALA A 41 0.51 -12.66 -46.56
C ALA A 41 1.98 -12.74 -47.00
N SER A 42 2.89 -12.74 -46.03
CA SER A 42 4.33 -12.88 -46.26
C SER A 42 5.01 -13.65 -45.14
N TRP A 43 6.15 -14.26 -45.44
CA TRP A 43 6.95 -14.99 -44.48
C TRP A 43 8.44 -14.84 -44.81
N LEU A 44 9.24 -14.69 -43.76
CA LEU A 44 10.70 -14.69 -43.86
C LEU A 44 11.21 -16.10 -43.48
N PRO A 45 12.05 -16.75 -44.29
CA PRO A 45 12.64 -18.03 -43.93
C PRO A 45 13.33 -17.95 -42.56
N GLY A 46 12.99 -18.87 -41.66
CA GLY A 46 13.48 -18.93 -40.28
C GLY A 46 12.54 -18.28 -39.26
N SER A 47 11.59 -17.47 -39.71
CA SER A 47 10.63 -16.79 -38.84
C SER A 47 9.58 -17.77 -38.29
N ALA A 48 9.25 -17.63 -37.01
CA ALA A 48 8.10 -18.29 -36.40
C ALA A 48 6.76 -17.60 -36.73
N LEU A 49 6.79 -16.49 -37.47
CA LEU A 49 5.64 -15.63 -37.77
C LEU A 49 5.40 -15.54 -39.27
N ILE A 50 4.18 -15.88 -39.69
CA ILE A 50 3.60 -15.45 -40.97
C ILE A 50 2.89 -14.12 -40.72
N ALA A 51 3.27 -13.07 -41.44
CA ALA A 51 2.59 -11.77 -41.38
C ALA A 51 1.46 -11.76 -42.41
N ALA A 52 0.25 -11.37 -42.02
CA ALA A 52 -0.89 -11.26 -42.92
C ALA A 52 -1.76 -10.06 -42.58
N ASP A 53 -2.14 -9.29 -43.60
CA ASP A 53 -2.97 -8.09 -43.48
C ASP A 53 -4.10 -8.11 -44.51
N GLY A 54 -5.28 -7.60 -44.16
CA GLY A 54 -6.39 -7.51 -45.11
C GLY A 54 -7.68 -6.97 -44.49
N PRO A 55 -8.76 -6.88 -45.27
CA PRO A 55 -10.04 -6.39 -44.79
C PRO A 55 -10.62 -7.27 -43.66
N ALA A 56 -11.17 -6.66 -42.61
CA ALA A 56 -11.78 -7.38 -41.49
C ALA A 56 -12.81 -8.47 -41.92
N PRO A 57 -13.68 -8.25 -42.92
CA PRO A 57 -14.59 -9.30 -43.39
C PRO A 57 -13.90 -10.54 -43.96
N ALA A 58 -12.72 -10.38 -44.59
CA ALA A 58 -11.95 -11.50 -45.12
C ALA A 58 -11.31 -12.31 -44.00
N VAL A 59 -10.79 -11.63 -42.97
CA VAL A 59 -10.23 -12.26 -41.76
C VAL A 59 -11.32 -12.99 -40.98
N ALA A 60 -12.47 -12.34 -40.75
CA ALA A 60 -13.65 -12.88 -40.10
C ALA A 60 -14.14 -14.18 -40.77
N ALA A 61 -14.31 -14.14 -42.10
CA ALA A 61 -14.75 -15.31 -42.87
C ALA A 61 -13.73 -16.47 -42.84
N LEU A 62 -12.43 -16.15 -42.90
CA LEU A 62 -11.38 -17.17 -42.88
C LEU A 62 -11.31 -17.92 -41.55
N PHE A 63 -11.44 -17.22 -40.43
CA PHE A 63 -11.33 -17.80 -39.09
C PHE A 63 -12.67 -18.14 -38.44
N GLY A 64 -13.79 -17.82 -39.10
CA GLY A 64 -15.14 -18.07 -38.58
C GLY A 64 -15.42 -17.33 -37.28
N ILE A 65 -15.08 -16.05 -37.25
CA ILE A 65 -15.24 -15.13 -36.11
C ILE A 65 -15.94 -13.86 -36.55
N ASP A 66 -16.54 -13.13 -35.62
CA ASP A 66 -16.97 -11.76 -35.83
C ASP A 66 -15.91 -10.76 -35.31
N ILE A 67 -15.54 -9.79 -36.14
CA ILE A 67 -14.67 -8.66 -35.76
C ILE A 67 -15.52 -7.41 -35.78
N GLU A 68 -15.67 -6.78 -34.62
CA GLU A 68 -16.54 -5.62 -34.42
C GLU A 68 -15.77 -4.44 -33.85
N ASP A 69 -16.24 -3.23 -34.18
CA ASP A 69 -15.78 -2.00 -33.53
C ASP A 69 -16.52 -1.80 -32.20
N TYR A 70 -15.77 -1.81 -31.11
CA TYR A 70 -16.24 -1.50 -29.78
C TYR A 70 -15.95 -0.05 -29.43
N ARG A 71 -16.79 0.53 -28.57
CA ARG A 71 -16.60 1.87 -28.04
C ARG A 71 -16.57 1.83 -26.52
N LEU A 72 -15.47 2.30 -25.95
CA LEU A 72 -15.34 2.50 -24.51
C LEU A 72 -16.18 3.69 -24.05
N ALA A 73 -16.46 3.75 -22.74
CA ALA A 73 -17.12 4.90 -22.12
C ALA A 73 -16.37 6.23 -22.36
N SER A 74 -15.05 6.18 -22.57
CA SER A 74 -14.21 7.32 -22.93
C SER A 74 -14.44 7.86 -24.36
N GLY A 75 -15.19 7.13 -25.18
CA GLY A 75 -15.38 7.42 -26.60
C GLY A 75 -14.29 6.84 -27.51
N THR A 76 -13.22 6.26 -26.96
CA THR A 76 -12.21 5.52 -27.72
C THR A 76 -12.83 4.31 -28.40
N THR A 77 -12.55 4.11 -29.68
CA THR A 77 -12.96 2.94 -30.44
C THR A 77 -11.78 2.00 -30.65
N PHE A 78 -12.04 0.70 -30.65
CA PHE A 78 -11.07 -0.36 -30.92
C PHE A 78 -11.81 -1.52 -31.60
N TYR A 79 -11.13 -2.35 -32.36
CA TYR A 79 -11.71 -3.58 -32.90
C TYR A 79 -11.31 -4.78 -32.05
N ALA A 80 -12.22 -5.76 -31.95
CA ALA A 80 -11.91 -7.04 -31.32
C ALA A 80 -12.81 -8.16 -31.87
N SER A 81 -12.37 -9.39 -31.67
CA SER A 81 -13.21 -10.59 -31.78
C SER A 81 -13.46 -11.15 -30.39
N LEU A 82 -14.73 -11.46 -30.07
CA LEU A 82 -15.09 -12.20 -28.86
C LEU A 82 -15.15 -13.71 -29.09
N ASP A 83 -15.11 -14.13 -30.35
CA ASP A 83 -15.13 -15.53 -30.75
C ASP A 83 -13.73 -16.14 -30.76
N GLN A 84 -13.67 -17.44 -30.51
CA GLN A 84 -12.45 -18.23 -30.65
C GLN A 84 -12.21 -18.55 -32.15
N PRO A 85 -11.06 -18.15 -32.74
CA PRO A 85 -10.78 -18.40 -34.14
C PRO A 85 -10.59 -19.88 -34.44
N LYS A 86 -11.15 -20.35 -35.55
CA LYS A 86 -10.94 -21.70 -36.08
C LYS A 86 -9.90 -21.63 -37.20
N LEU A 87 -8.83 -22.39 -37.06
CA LEU A 87 -7.81 -22.47 -38.09
C LEU A 87 -8.25 -23.42 -39.21
N PRO A 88 -8.31 -22.96 -40.47
CA PRO A 88 -8.44 -23.86 -41.61
C PRO A 88 -7.34 -24.94 -41.61
N PRO A 89 -7.60 -26.17 -42.08
CA PRO A 89 -6.63 -27.25 -42.05
C PRO A 89 -5.25 -26.89 -42.63
N GLU A 90 -5.24 -26.10 -43.71
CA GLU A 90 -4.02 -25.66 -44.41
C GLU A 90 -3.17 -24.68 -43.61
N ILE A 91 -3.78 -23.96 -42.66
CA ILE A 91 -3.13 -23.02 -41.75
C ILE A 91 -2.75 -23.73 -40.45
N ALA A 92 -3.64 -24.60 -39.94
CA ALA A 92 -3.48 -25.35 -38.70
C ALA A 92 -2.26 -26.30 -38.71
N THR A 93 -1.77 -26.70 -39.88
CA THR A 93 -0.57 -27.56 -40.01
C THR A 93 0.72 -26.87 -39.56
N VAL A 94 0.77 -25.53 -39.61
CA VAL A 94 2.01 -24.76 -39.38
C VAL A 94 1.84 -23.61 -38.40
N VAL A 95 0.60 -23.25 -38.05
CA VAL A 95 0.27 -22.15 -37.13
C VAL A 95 -0.35 -22.70 -35.84
N SER A 96 0.18 -22.25 -34.69
CA SER A 96 -0.32 -22.62 -33.36
C SER A 96 -1.25 -21.57 -32.74
N CYS A 97 -1.19 -20.32 -33.20
CA CYS A 97 -2.02 -19.22 -32.72
C CYS A 97 -2.14 -18.10 -33.77
N VAL A 98 -3.19 -17.29 -33.66
CA VAL A 98 -3.39 -16.05 -34.43
C VAL A 98 -3.41 -14.89 -33.45
N THR A 99 -2.63 -13.85 -33.71
CA THR A 99 -2.60 -12.62 -32.90
C THR A 99 -2.96 -11.43 -33.78
N GLY A 100 -3.38 -10.30 -33.17
CA GLY A 100 -3.79 -9.09 -33.90
C GLY A 100 -5.26 -9.07 -34.36
N LEU A 101 -6.09 -10.00 -33.86
CA LEU A 101 -7.55 -9.99 -34.04
C LEU A 101 -8.26 -8.95 -33.16
N ASP A 102 -7.49 -8.25 -32.31
CA ASP A 102 -7.89 -7.07 -31.58
C ASP A 102 -6.75 -6.04 -31.58
N ASP A 103 -7.12 -4.76 -31.47
CA ASP A 103 -6.20 -3.67 -31.13
C ASP A 103 -6.52 -3.04 -29.76
N TYR A 104 -7.26 -3.77 -28.92
CA TYR A 104 -7.63 -3.32 -27.59
C TYR A 104 -6.38 -3.13 -26.73
N ARG A 105 -6.04 -1.87 -26.49
CA ARG A 105 -5.01 -1.50 -25.53
C ARG A 105 -5.64 -0.98 -24.26
N HIS A 106 -5.65 -1.79 -23.21
CA HIS A 106 -5.87 -1.27 -21.87
C HIS A 106 -4.61 -0.55 -21.39
N ALA A 107 -4.50 0.75 -21.69
CA ALA A 107 -3.52 1.60 -21.04
C ALA A 107 -3.91 1.73 -19.56
N ARG A 108 -3.10 1.22 -18.64
CA ARG A 108 -3.22 1.57 -17.23
C ARG A 108 -2.87 3.06 -17.13
N THR A 109 -3.86 3.92 -16.94
CA THR A 109 -3.60 5.27 -16.43
C THR A 109 -2.95 5.07 -15.07
N TYR A 110 -1.73 5.57 -14.86
CA TYR A 110 -1.14 5.54 -13.53
C TYR A 110 -2.08 6.30 -12.59
N ALA A 111 -2.47 5.67 -11.47
CA ALA A 111 -3.34 6.28 -10.47
C ALA A 111 -2.64 7.43 -9.73
N VAL A 112 -1.31 7.43 -9.74
CA VAL A 112 -0.39 8.51 -9.30
C VAL A 112 0.73 8.70 -10.33
N ARG A 113 1.56 9.73 -10.21
CA ARG A 113 2.71 9.89 -11.12
C ARG A 113 3.78 8.79 -10.91
N PRO A 114 4.48 8.34 -11.98
CA PRO A 114 5.58 7.40 -11.81
C PRO A 114 6.63 7.92 -10.82
N GLY A 115 7.04 7.07 -9.89
CA GLY A 115 7.98 7.43 -8.82
C GLY A 115 7.31 7.72 -7.46
N GLY A 116 6.00 7.55 -7.35
CA GLY A 116 5.26 7.63 -6.10
C GLY A 116 4.86 9.05 -5.69
N LEU A 117 4.06 9.14 -4.62
CA LEU A 117 3.64 10.40 -4.01
C LEU A 117 4.85 11.13 -3.44
N THR A 118 5.00 12.40 -3.80
CA THR A 118 6.03 13.28 -3.23
C THR A 118 5.50 13.99 -1.98
N PRO A 119 6.36 14.64 -1.17
CA PRO A 119 5.91 15.45 -0.04
C PRO A 119 4.83 16.48 -0.39
N THR A 120 4.90 17.07 -1.59
CA THR A 120 3.89 18.04 -2.03
C THR A 120 2.53 17.37 -2.26
N ASP A 121 2.55 16.15 -2.77
CA ASP A 121 1.34 15.36 -3.04
C ASP A 121 0.69 14.93 -1.74
N VAL A 122 1.48 14.40 -0.80
CA VAL A 122 1.00 14.00 0.53
C VAL A 122 0.39 15.19 1.28
N ILE A 123 1.07 16.35 1.26
CA ILE A 123 0.58 17.56 1.91
C ILE A 123 -0.77 18.03 1.33
N ALA A 124 -0.95 17.88 0.02
CA ALA A 124 -2.16 18.29 -0.69
C ALA A 124 -3.29 17.25 -0.54
N PHE A 125 -2.98 15.97 -0.66
CA PHE A 125 -3.93 14.86 -0.64
C PHE A 125 -4.62 14.72 0.71
N TYR A 126 -3.86 14.71 1.81
CA TYR A 126 -4.41 14.59 3.17
C TYR A 126 -4.75 15.92 3.84
N ASN A 127 -4.85 17.00 3.05
CA ASN A 127 -5.19 18.34 3.51
C ASN A 127 -4.32 18.84 4.69
N LEU A 128 -3.02 18.56 4.65
CA LEU A 128 -2.04 19.00 5.66
C LEU A 128 -1.61 20.46 5.44
N LYS A 129 -1.80 20.99 4.23
CA LYS A 129 -1.36 22.34 3.86
C LYS A 129 -1.83 23.43 4.84
N PRO A 130 -3.10 23.47 5.32
CA PRO A 130 -3.52 24.47 6.29
C PRO A 130 -2.74 24.44 7.61
N LEU A 131 -2.37 23.23 8.08
CA LEU A 131 -1.54 23.06 9.28
C LEU A 131 -0.12 23.58 9.01
N ARG A 132 0.46 23.20 7.87
CA ARG A 132 1.79 23.67 7.42
C ARG A 132 1.85 25.19 7.28
N ASP A 133 0.83 25.80 6.67
CA ASP A 133 0.72 27.26 6.50
C ASP A 133 0.57 28.00 7.85
N ALA A 134 -0.02 27.34 8.86
CA ALA A 134 -0.06 27.83 10.25
C ALA A 134 1.29 27.67 10.99
N GLY A 135 2.34 27.24 10.28
CA GLY A 135 3.67 27.01 10.82
C GLY A 135 3.73 25.79 11.74
N LEU A 136 2.85 24.81 11.55
CA LEU A 136 2.93 23.52 12.22
C LEU A 136 3.85 22.61 11.41
N ASP A 137 4.89 22.12 12.05
CA ASP A 137 5.96 21.34 11.45
C ASP A 137 6.46 20.19 12.30
N GLY A 138 5.81 19.93 13.44
CA GLY A 138 6.20 18.93 14.41
C GLY A 138 7.20 19.44 15.46
N SER A 139 7.63 20.71 15.39
CA SER A 139 8.57 21.26 16.38
C SER A 139 8.03 21.10 17.81
N GLY A 140 8.83 20.44 18.66
CA GLY A 140 8.48 20.19 20.06
C GLY A 140 7.72 18.89 20.31
N ILE A 141 7.48 18.10 19.26
CA ILE A 141 6.99 16.73 19.34
C ILE A 141 8.13 15.76 18.99
N THR A 142 8.13 14.60 19.64
CA THR A 142 9.02 13.49 19.33
C THR A 142 8.17 12.28 18.95
N VAL A 143 8.44 11.69 17.79
CA VAL A 143 7.93 10.39 17.37
C VAL A 143 8.96 9.33 17.76
N VAL A 144 8.52 8.25 18.39
CA VAL A 144 9.38 7.12 18.78
C VAL A 144 8.99 5.88 17.98
N LEU A 145 9.98 5.12 17.52
CA LEU A 145 9.79 4.01 16.60
C LEU A 145 10.48 2.74 17.14
N PRO A 146 9.74 1.67 17.49
CA PRO A 146 10.33 0.35 17.63
C PRO A 146 10.61 -0.23 16.24
N GLU A 147 11.85 -0.64 15.99
CA GLU A 147 12.29 -1.12 14.68
C GLU A 147 13.09 -2.42 14.80
N ILE A 148 12.96 -3.30 13.82
CA ILE A 148 13.77 -4.53 13.69
C ILE A 148 14.75 -4.50 12.52
N ASP A 149 14.54 -3.57 11.58
CA ASP A 149 15.40 -3.35 10.42
C ASP A 149 16.43 -2.25 10.71
N ASP A 150 17.70 -2.49 10.38
CA ASP A 150 18.73 -1.48 10.59
C ASP A 150 18.67 -0.37 9.53
N LEU A 151 19.31 0.77 9.79
CA LEU A 151 19.46 1.87 8.84
C LEU A 151 20.78 1.71 8.06
N PRO A 152 20.75 1.75 6.72
CA PRO A 152 21.95 1.51 5.92
C PRO A 152 23.00 2.61 6.12
N ASN A 153 22.56 3.87 6.25
CA ASN A 153 23.35 5.06 6.60
C ASN A 153 22.44 6.32 6.58
N LEU A 154 22.90 7.43 7.16
CA LEU A 154 22.20 8.73 7.10
C LEU A 154 22.27 9.44 5.73
N SER A 155 23.07 8.93 4.77
CA SER A 155 23.24 9.60 3.47
C SER A 155 21.96 9.55 2.65
N ASP A 156 21.24 8.43 2.68
CA ASP A 156 20.01 8.28 1.92
C ASP A 156 18.89 9.19 2.46
N LEU A 157 18.69 9.19 3.79
CA LEU A 157 17.81 10.14 4.47
C LEU A 157 18.17 11.60 4.15
N ASN A 158 19.45 11.96 4.18
CA ASN A 158 19.88 13.33 3.85
C ASN A 158 19.76 13.66 2.35
N LYS A 159 19.82 12.68 1.44
CA LYS A 159 19.49 12.87 0.02
C LYS A 159 18.01 13.14 -0.15
N PHE A 160 17.14 12.40 0.54
CA PHE A 160 15.69 12.63 0.53
C PHE A 160 15.37 14.04 1.03
N ALA A 161 15.92 14.40 2.19
CA ALA A 161 15.75 15.75 2.75
C ALA A 161 16.24 16.84 1.79
N THR A 162 17.42 16.66 1.18
CA THR A 162 17.95 17.62 0.19
C THR A 162 17.06 17.72 -1.05
N LYS A 163 16.59 16.58 -1.57
CA LYS A 163 15.75 16.52 -2.78
C LYS A 163 14.46 17.31 -2.61
N PHE A 164 13.85 17.22 -1.43
CA PHE A 164 12.57 17.87 -1.13
C PHE A 164 12.68 19.15 -0.31
N GLY A 165 13.91 19.64 -0.06
CA GLY A 165 14.13 20.88 0.68
C GLY A 165 13.73 20.82 2.16
N LEU A 166 13.81 19.64 2.77
CA LEU A 166 13.55 19.40 4.18
C LEU A 166 14.82 19.61 5.03
N PRO A 167 14.69 19.83 6.35
CA PRO A 167 15.84 19.91 7.25
C PRO A 167 16.69 18.63 7.22
N PRO A 168 18.00 18.70 7.52
CA PRO A 168 18.83 17.51 7.67
C PRO A 168 18.35 16.65 8.84
N TYR A 169 18.59 15.34 8.76
CA TYR A 169 18.16 14.39 9.81
C TYR A 169 19.03 14.43 11.07
N ASP A 170 20.33 14.75 10.95
CA ASP A 170 21.30 14.73 12.04
C ASP A 170 20.82 15.39 13.36
N PRO A 171 20.18 16.59 13.36
CA PRO A 171 19.66 17.19 14.60
C PRO A 171 18.32 16.63 15.09
N LEU A 172 17.63 15.82 14.28
CA LEU A 172 16.27 15.34 14.54
C LEU A 172 16.23 13.86 14.91
N LEU A 173 17.19 13.06 14.43
CA LEU A 173 17.17 11.61 14.53
C LEU A 173 18.12 11.12 15.63
N THR A 174 17.59 10.33 16.56
CA THR A 174 18.35 9.60 17.58
C THR A 174 18.15 8.11 17.38
N ILE A 175 19.24 7.36 17.25
CA ILE A 175 19.20 5.89 17.16
C ILE A 175 19.65 5.30 18.49
N LYS A 176 18.81 4.46 19.08
CA LYS A 176 19.10 3.73 20.33
C LYS A 176 19.29 2.25 20.04
N ARG A 177 20.33 1.71 20.67
CA ARG A 177 20.70 0.29 20.64
C ARG A 177 21.14 -0.12 22.02
N ASP A 178 20.79 -1.33 22.40
CA ASP A 178 21.29 -1.98 23.60
C ASP A 178 21.58 -3.45 23.29
N PRO A 179 22.72 -4.02 23.72
CA PRO A 179 23.01 -5.44 23.51
C PRO A 179 21.93 -6.40 24.04
N SER A 180 21.16 -5.97 25.06
CA SER A 180 20.05 -6.75 25.61
C SER A 180 18.81 -6.79 24.71
N TRP A 181 18.75 -5.94 23.67
CA TRP A 181 17.74 -5.93 22.60
C TRP A 181 18.19 -6.71 21.35
N GLY A 182 19.37 -7.34 21.39
CA GLY A 182 19.88 -8.13 20.29
C GLY A 182 20.39 -7.28 19.12
N THR A 183 20.59 -7.92 17.98
CA THR A 183 21.09 -7.27 16.76
C THR A 183 19.96 -7.18 15.74
N PRO A 184 19.64 -5.98 15.22
CA PRO A 184 18.63 -5.84 14.18
C PRO A 184 19.03 -6.55 12.88
N MET A 185 18.03 -6.79 12.05
CA MET A 185 18.22 -7.26 10.68
C MET A 185 19.02 -6.24 9.86
N LYS A 186 19.60 -6.69 8.75
CA LYS A 186 20.24 -5.75 7.82
C LYS A 186 19.17 -4.91 7.13
N ALA A 187 19.48 -3.63 6.98
CA ALA A 187 18.73 -2.66 6.20
C ALA A 187 18.06 -3.26 4.96
N ALA A 188 16.74 -3.33 5.00
CA ALA A 188 15.83 -3.78 3.95
C ALA A 188 14.97 -2.62 3.41
N GLY A 189 14.86 -1.53 4.15
CA GLY A 189 14.22 -0.27 3.71
C GLY A 189 13.09 0.20 4.61
N GLU A 190 12.65 -0.62 5.57
CA GLU A 190 11.50 -0.33 6.45
C GLU A 190 11.76 0.91 7.31
N SER A 191 12.83 0.87 8.10
CA SER A 191 13.23 2.01 8.93
C SER A 191 13.55 3.28 8.12
N VAL A 192 13.87 3.14 6.83
CA VAL A 192 14.06 4.30 5.94
C VAL A 192 12.72 4.87 5.49
N LEU A 193 11.78 4.01 5.09
CA LEU A 193 10.41 4.38 4.74
C LEU A 193 9.77 5.16 5.89
N ASP A 194 9.77 4.61 7.10
CA ASP A 194 9.13 5.23 8.26
C ASP A 194 9.68 6.63 8.56
N LEU A 195 11.01 6.76 8.52
CA LEU A 195 11.70 8.03 8.76
C LEU A 195 11.50 9.05 7.63
N GLU A 196 11.38 8.63 6.38
CA GLU A 196 11.11 9.52 5.25
C GLU A 196 9.67 10.04 5.28
N ILE A 197 8.70 9.18 5.56
CA ILE A 197 7.29 9.54 5.69
C ILE A 197 7.06 10.51 6.86
N ILE A 198 7.64 10.24 8.03
CA ILE A 198 7.50 11.16 9.17
C ILE A 198 8.07 12.54 8.83
N HIS A 199 9.24 12.56 8.18
CA HIS A 199 9.98 13.79 7.92
C HIS A 199 9.34 14.66 6.83
N GLU A 200 8.68 14.08 5.84
CA GLU A 200 7.96 14.88 4.83
C GLU A 200 6.72 15.59 5.39
N VAL A 201 6.05 15.00 6.39
CA VAL A 201 4.86 15.57 7.03
C VAL A 201 5.24 16.50 8.19
N ALA A 202 6.11 16.03 9.08
CA ALA A 202 6.54 16.69 10.31
C ALA A 202 8.09 16.90 10.35
N PRO A 203 8.66 17.70 9.42
CA PRO A 203 10.10 17.92 9.22
C PRO A 203 10.88 18.50 10.40
N ALA A 204 10.22 18.95 11.46
CA ALA A 204 10.87 19.43 12.68
C ALA A 204 10.54 18.57 13.91
N ALA A 205 9.77 17.49 13.75
CA ALA A 205 9.61 16.49 14.79
C ALA A 205 10.94 15.77 15.01
N LYS A 206 11.23 15.46 16.28
CA LYS A 206 12.34 14.55 16.59
C LYS A 206 11.87 13.12 16.35
N MET A 207 12.79 12.26 15.94
CA MET A 207 12.57 10.84 15.76
C MET A 207 13.55 10.08 16.65
N VAL A 208 13.04 9.12 17.44
CA VAL A 208 13.89 8.24 18.26
C VAL A 208 13.60 6.80 17.90
N VAL A 209 14.56 6.14 17.28
CA VAL A 209 14.44 4.75 16.83
C VAL A 209 15.05 3.81 17.86
N TYR A 210 14.31 2.79 18.28
CA TYR A 210 14.74 1.72 19.17
C TYR A 210 14.92 0.45 18.34
N LEU A 211 16.18 0.14 18.01
CA LEU A 211 16.50 -1.03 17.19
C LEU A 211 16.62 -2.30 18.03
N SER A 212 15.91 -3.34 17.62
CA SER A 212 15.91 -4.65 18.26
C SER A 212 16.09 -5.78 17.25
N ALA A 213 16.45 -6.97 17.71
CA ALA A 213 16.40 -8.15 16.86
C ALA A 213 14.95 -8.50 16.50
N ALA A 214 14.74 -9.12 15.33
CA ALA A 214 13.46 -9.66 14.88
C ALA A 214 13.04 -10.92 15.66
N ASP A 215 12.87 -10.76 16.96
CA ASP A 215 12.50 -11.77 17.94
C ASP A 215 11.68 -11.11 19.05
N PHE A 216 10.58 -11.77 19.44
CA PHE A 216 9.62 -11.22 20.39
C PHE A 216 10.24 -10.78 21.71
N ALA A 217 11.15 -11.58 22.30
CA ALA A 217 11.71 -11.25 23.60
C ALA A 217 12.67 -10.04 23.54
N TYR A 218 13.33 -9.85 22.40
CA TYR A 218 14.18 -8.69 22.15
C TYR A 218 13.36 -7.44 21.83
N ALA A 219 12.33 -7.56 21.00
CA ALA A 219 11.38 -6.50 20.71
C ALA A 219 10.66 -6.02 21.98
N ASP A 220 10.20 -6.93 22.84
CA ASP A 220 9.55 -6.61 24.11
C ASP A 220 10.43 -5.74 25.01
N ARG A 221 11.73 -6.02 25.10
CA ARG A 221 12.67 -5.23 25.92
C ARG A 221 12.90 -3.84 25.33
N ALA A 222 13.02 -3.74 24.01
CA ALA A 222 13.19 -2.46 23.35
C ALA A 222 11.93 -1.60 23.51
N PHE A 223 10.74 -2.20 23.34
CA PHE A 223 9.46 -1.53 23.54
C PHE A 223 9.24 -1.11 25.00
N ASP A 224 9.56 -1.99 25.97
CA ASP A 224 9.53 -1.64 27.40
C ASP A 224 10.46 -0.46 27.72
N GLN A 225 11.67 -0.42 27.13
CA GLN A 225 12.57 0.70 27.31
C GLN A 225 12.04 1.98 26.63
N LEU A 226 11.49 1.87 25.42
CA LEU A 226 10.90 3.00 24.69
C LEU A 226 9.84 3.71 25.55
N VAL A 227 8.92 2.93 26.14
CA VAL A 227 7.90 3.47 27.05
C VAL A 227 8.52 3.97 28.35
N THR A 228 9.52 3.29 28.90
CA THR A 228 10.20 3.71 30.15
C THR A 228 10.95 5.03 30.01
N ASP A 229 11.66 5.23 28.89
CA ASP A 229 12.40 6.46 28.64
C ASP A 229 11.46 7.64 28.37
N HIS A 230 10.28 7.37 27.80
CA HIS A 230 9.22 8.35 27.53
C HIS A 230 9.74 9.60 26.81
N LEU A 231 10.55 9.40 25.76
CA LEU A 231 11.20 10.50 25.02
C LEU A 231 10.27 11.21 24.03
N GLY A 232 9.07 10.64 23.79
CA GLY A 232 8.05 11.19 22.91
C GLY A 232 6.64 10.75 23.30
N SER A 233 5.66 11.41 22.71
CA SER A 233 4.22 11.22 22.95
C SER A 233 3.51 10.49 21.81
N VAL A 234 4.22 10.22 20.71
CA VAL A 234 3.69 9.51 19.54
C VAL A 234 4.57 8.32 19.22
N ILE A 235 3.98 7.12 19.18
CA ILE A 235 4.64 5.89 18.76
C ILE A 235 4.15 5.55 17.34
N SER A 236 5.08 5.28 16.44
CA SER A 236 4.80 4.72 15.10
C SER A 236 5.46 3.35 15.02
N GLU A 237 4.68 2.31 14.74
CA GLU A 237 5.19 0.93 14.63
C GLU A 237 4.68 0.27 13.34
N SER A 238 5.62 -0.15 12.50
CA SER A 238 5.34 -0.82 11.23
C SER A 238 5.62 -2.33 11.31
N LEU A 239 5.41 -2.91 12.49
CA LEU A 239 5.71 -4.30 12.79
C LEU A 239 4.44 -5.09 13.09
N GLY A 240 4.43 -6.36 12.71
CA GLY A 240 3.32 -7.23 13.01
C GLY A 240 3.59 -8.70 12.73
N ALA A 241 2.75 -9.55 13.31
CA ALA A 241 2.74 -10.99 13.11
C ALA A 241 1.31 -11.52 13.10
N CYS A 242 1.14 -12.76 12.64
CA CYS A 242 -0.13 -13.48 12.75
C CYS A 242 -0.58 -13.58 14.21
N GLU A 243 -1.75 -13.02 14.54
CA GLU A 243 -2.24 -12.95 15.93
C GLU A 243 -2.37 -14.34 16.59
N PRO A 244 -3.02 -15.37 15.99
CA PRO A 244 -3.07 -16.71 16.59
C PRO A 244 -1.72 -17.42 16.74
N ASP A 245 -0.76 -17.14 15.87
CA ASP A 245 0.60 -17.71 15.96
C ASP A 245 1.46 -16.98 17.00
N THR A 246 1.02 -15.81 17.44
CA THR A 246 1.73 -15.01 18.44
C THR A 246 1.55 -15.62 19.85
N PRO A 247 2.65 -15.99 20.55
CA PRO A 247 2.55 -16.62 21.86
C PRO A 247 1.80 -15.77 22.88
N ALA A 248 0.89 -16.39 23.64
CA ALA A 248 0.08 -15.68 24.63
C ALA A 248 0.92 -14.86 25.64
N GLY A 249 2.07 -15.40 26.08
CA GLY A 249 2.97 -14.66 26.99
C GLY A 249 3.55 -13.38 26.41
N HIS A 250 3.83 -13.35 25.10
CA HIS A 250 4.25 -12.12 24.41
C HIS A 250 3.06 -11.16 24.27
N ARG A 251 1.88 -11.66 23.85
CA ARG A 251 0.66 -10.85 23.74
C ARG A 251 0.29 -10.17 25.05
N ASP A 252 0.34 -10.90 26.18
CA ASP A 252 0.02 -10.38 27.51
C ASP A 252 1.05 -9.35 27.99
N LEU A 253 2.35 -9.60 27.75
CA LEU A 253 3.43 -8.68 28.14
C LEU A 253 3.35 -7.38 27.34
N TYR A 254 3.26 -7.48 26.01
CA TYR A 254 3.18 -6.32 25.13
C TYR A 254 1.92 -5.49 25.44
N ALA A 255 0.77 -6.15 25.67
CA ALA A 255 -0.45 -5.46 26.12
C ALA A 255 -0.24 -4.69 27.43
N SER A 256 0.46 -5.27 28.41
CA SER A 256 0.77 -4.59 29.68
C SER A 256 1.72 -3.40 29.51
N ILE A 257 2.69 -3.48 28.60
CA ILE A 257 3.58 -2.34 28.28
C ILE A 257 2.77 -1.25 27.57
N GLN A 258 1.88 -1.63 26.65
CA GLN A 258 1.01 -0.71 25.94
C GLN A 258 0.02 -0.01 26.88
N ASP A 259 -0.59 -0.70 27.85
CA ASP A 259 -1.43 -0.09 28.87
C ASP A 259 -0.69 1.00 29.66
N ARG A 260 0.59 0.76 29.97
CA ARG A 260 1.44 1.76 30.61
C ARG A 260 1.71 2.95 29.68
N SER A 261 1.97 2.71 28.40
CA SER A 261 2.18 3.80 27.42
C SER A 261 0.95 4.72 27.33
N VAL A 262 -0.26 4.14 27.29
CA VAL A 262 -1.53 4.86 27.29
C VAL A 262 -1.72 5.63 28.60
N ALA A 263 -1.43 5.02 29.74
CA ALA A 263 -1.50 5.68 31.04
C ALA A 263 -0.50 6.86 31.17
N GLN A 264 0.59 6.83 30.42
CA GLN A 264 1.56 7.92 30.32
C GLN A 264 1.20 8.96 29.24
N GLY A 265 0.08 8.78 28.52
CA GLY A 265 -0.40 9.72 27.53
C GLY A 265 0.27 9.60 26.15
N MET A 266 0.83 8.43 25.83
CA MET A 266 1.37 8.16 24.49
C MET A 266 0.25 7.70 23.55
N SER A 267 0.23 8.28 22.36
CA SER A 267 -0.49 7.73 21.20
C SER A 267 0.34 6.63 20.54
N HIS A 268 -0.29 5.61 19.98
CA HIS A 268 0.40 4.52 19.29
C HIS A 268 -0.33 4.16 18.00
N PHE A 269 0.31 4.41 16.85
CA PHE A 269 -0.17 4.09 15.52
C PHE A 269 0.58 2.87 14.98
N ILE A 270 -0.15 1.82 14.62
CA ILE A 270 0.43 0.52 14.23
C ILE A 270 -0.09 0.11 12.86
N ALA A 271 0.81 -0.31 11.97
CA ALA A 271 0.45 -0.91 10.70
C ALA A 271 -0.46 -2.14 10.92
N SER A 272 -1.60 -2.18 10.22
CA SER A 272 -2.56 -3.28 10.38
C SER A 272 -2.14 -4.59 9.68
N GLY A 273 -1.18 -4.52 8.77
CA GLY A 273 -0.64 -5.65 8.01
C GLY A 273 -0.82 -5.49 6.49
N ASP A 274 -0.09 -6.30 5.73
CA ASP A 274 0.03 -6.14 4.27
C ASP A 274 -0.44 -7.37 3.46
N SER A 275 -1.10 -8.32 4.13
CA SER A 275 -1.57 -9.60 3.55
C SER A 275 -3.11 -9.69 3.52
N GLY A 276 -3.79 -8.55 3.39
CA GLY A 276 -5.25 -8.48 3.48
C GLY A 276 -5.76 -8.95 4.84
N ALA A 277 -6.93 -9.58 4.86
CA ALA A 277 -7.48 -10.22 6.06
C ALA A 277 -6.76 -11.52 6.48
N TYR A 278 -5.66 -11.87 5.83
CA TYR A 278 -5.01 -13.18 5.89
C TYR A 278 -3.56 -13.09 6.38
N THR A 279 -3.31 -12.37 7.48
CA THR A 279 -1.94 -12.26 8.06
C THR A 279 -1.30 -13.63 8.33
N CYS A 280 -2.10 -14.66 8.60
CA CYS A 280 -1.66 -16.04 8.84
C CYS A 280 -1.55 -16.91 7.58
N GLY A 281 -1.78 -16.33 6.39
CA GLY A 281 -1.79 -17.02 5.10
C GLY A 281 -3.19 -17.12 4.49
N ILE A 282 -3.27 -17.03 3.16
CA ILE A 282 -4.56 -17.00 2.42
C ILE A 282 -5.34 -18.33 2.50
N ASP A 283 -4.65 -19.43 2.78
CA ASP A 283 -5.22 -20.78 2.89
C ASP A 283 -5.87 -21.07 4.26
N VAL A 284 -5.78 -20.15 5.22
CA VAL A 284 -6.38 -20.28 6.55
C VAL A 284 -7.51 -19.27 6.76
N ALA A 285 -8.28 -19.45 7.84
CA ALA A 285 -9.34 -18.50 8.19
C ALA A 285 -8.76 -17.09 8.43
N PRO A 286 -9.47 -16.01 8.03
CA PRO A 286 -9.03 -14.65 8.26
C PRO A 286 -8.63 -14.39 9.72
N ALA A 287 -7.47 -13.75 9.89
CA ALA A 287 -6.91 -13.39 11.17
C ALA A 287 -6.06 -12.13 11.00
N ALA A 288 -6.32 -11.15 11.84
CA ALA A 288 -5.63 -9.86 11.82
C ALA A 288 -4.21 -9.95 12.42
N SER A 289 -3.45 -8.86 12.27
CA SER A 289 -2.07 -8.79 12.75
C SER A 289 -1.97 -8.30 14.19
N PHE A 290 -1.20 -8.99 15.02
CA PHE A 290 -0.75 -8.49 16.32
C PHE A 290 0.56 -7.70 16.14
N PRO A 291 0.77 -6.53 16.78
CA PRO A 291 -0.01 -5.94 17.88
C PRO A 291 -1.18 -5.03 17.46
N SER A 292 -1.46 -4.85 16.17
CA SER A 292 -2.56 -3.97 15.72
C SER A 292 -3.94 -4.34 16.30
N THR A 293 -4.15 -5.61 16.66
CA THR A 293 -5.39 -6.10 17.28
C THR A 293 -5.58 -5.67 18.75
N LEU A 294 -4.57 -5.08 19.39
CA LEU A 294 -4.72 -4.54 20.74
C LEU A 294 -5.82 -3.47 20.80
N PRO A 295 -6.67 -3.44 21.85
CA PRO A 295 -7.72 -2.42 21.97
C PRO A 295 -7.22 -1.03 22.36
N ASN A 296 -5.95 -0.87 22.69
CA ASN A 296 -5.35 0.36 23.23
C ASN A 296 -4.30 0.96 22.28
N VAL A 297 -4.35 0.59 21.00
CA VAL A 297 -3.54 1.12 19.89
C VAL A 297 -4.47 1.60 18.77
N THR A 298 -4.01 2.50 17.93
CA THR A 298 -4.69 2.89 16.68
C THR A 298 -4.12 2.06 15.55
N ALA A 299 -4.87 1.08 15.06
CA ALA A 299 -4.48 0.29 13.90
C ALA A 299 -4.75 1.07 12.61
N VAL A 300 -3.73 1.13 11.75
CA VAL A 300 -3.75 1.90 10.51
C VAL A 300 -3.78 0.96 9.31
N GLY A 301 -4.89 1.02 8.60
CA GLY A 301 -5.16 0.34 7.35
C GLY A 301 -4.58 1.03 6.13
N GLY A 302 -4.92 0.48 4.98
CA GLY A 302 -4.34 0.79 3.69
C GLY A 302 -5.38 1.05 2.61
N THR A 303 -5.12 2.07 1.82
CA THR A 303 -5.88 2.44 0.65
C THR A 303 -4.98 2.41 -0.60
N THR A 304 -5.62 2.36 -1.76
CA THR A 304 -5.01 2.74 -3.04
C THR A 304 -5.52 4.14 -3.36
N VAL A 305 -4.62 5.12 -3.47
CA VAL A 305 -5.00 6.50 -3.78
C VAL A 305 -5.05 6.77 -5.28
N PHE A 306 -5.93 7.70 -5.66
CA PHE A 306 -6.01 8.23 -7.02
C PHE A 306 -5.83 9.74 -6.92
N GLU A 307 -4.82 10.27 -7.59
CA GLU A 307 -4.59 11.72 -7.69
C GLU A 307 -5.48 12.35 -8.76
N SER A 308 -5.98 13.55 -8.49
CA SER A 308 -6.45 14.43 -9.56
C SER A 308 -5.27 14.91 -10.41
N VAL A 309 -5.55 15.44 -11.61
CA VAL A 309 -4.51 16.07 -12.45
C VAL A 309 -3.85 17.31 -11.80
N GLN A 310 -4.40 17.80 -10.68
CA GLN A 310 -3.88 18.91 -9.89
C GLN A 310 -3.11 18.46 -8.63
N GLY A 311 -2.94 17.16 -8.39
CA GLY A 311 -2.25 16.64 -7.19
C GLY A 311 -3.04 16.84 -5.88
N ILE A 312 -4.36 17.06 -5.96
CA ILE A 312 -5.25 17.08 -4.78
C ILE A 312 -6.04 15.76 -4.72
N TYR A 313 -6.60 15.49 -3.53
CA TYR A 313 -7.52 14.38 -3.29
C TYR A 313 -8.53 14.21 -4.44
N PHE A 314 -8.63 13.00 -4.97
CA PHE A 314 -9.67 12.66 -5.94
C PHE A 314 -10.49 11.48 -5.46
N LYS A 315 -9.84 10.34 -5.17
CA LYS A 315 -10.53 9.13 -4.74
C LYS A 315 -9.57 8.18 -4.03
N GLU A 316 -10.12 7.30 -3.20
CA GLU A 316 -9.43 6.16 -2.60
C GLU A 316 -10.26 4.89 -2.76
N ALA A 317 -9.59 3.76 -2.88
CA ALA A 317 -10.17 2.42 -2.73
C ALA A 317 -9.49 1.70 -1.57
N ALA A 318 -10.14 0.71 -0.96
CA ALA A 318 -9.43 -0.19 -0.07
C ALA A 318 -8.34 -0.95 -0.84
N TRP A 319 -7.15 -1.05 -0.25
CA TRP A 319 -6.01 -1.73 -0.88
C TRP A 319 -6.19 -3.25 -0.82
N GLY A 320 -6.43 -3.87 -1.99
CA GLY A 320 -6.52 -5.32 -2.15
C GLY A 320 -5.96 -5.77 -3.49
N ALA A 321 -4.91 -6.58 -3.45
CA ALA A 321 -4.20 -7.09 -4.62
C ALA A 321 -4.18 -8.64 -4.59
N PRO A 322 -5.29 -9.30 -4.99
CA PRO A 322 -5.44 -10.75 -4.86
C PRO A 322 -4.38 -11.56 -5.63
N ILE A 323 -3.84 -11.01 -6.72
CA ILE A 323 -2.77 -11.67 -7.50
C ILE A 323 -1.47 -11.76 -6.70
N ASN A 324 -1.21 -10.77 -5.85
CA ASN A 324 0.00 -10.68 -5.05
C ASN A 324 -0.22 -11.17 -3.61
N GLU A 325 -1.45 -11.61 -3.29
CA GLU A 325 -1.90 -11.94 -1.94
C GLU A 325 -1.59 -10.83 -0.92
N SER A 326 -1.58 -9.58 -1.40
CA SER A 326 -1.31 -8.40 -0.59
C SER A 326 -2.52 -7.50 -0.49
N GLY A 327 -2.56 -6.69 0.56
CA GLY A 327 -3.67 -5.78 0.82
C GLY A 327 -3.64 -5.31 2.27
N THR A 328 -4.49 -4.34 2.58
CA THR A 328 -4.61 -3.80 3.93
C THR A 328 -5.01 -4.86 4.95
N GLY A 329 -4.32 -4.90 6.08
CA GLY A 329 -4.72 -5.69 7.23
C GLY A 329 -6.09 -5.26 7.73
N GLY A 330 -6.88 -6.23 8.20
CA GLY A 330 -8.18 -5.92 8.76
C GLY A 330 -9.09 -7.12 8.93
N GLY A 331 -9.94 -7.05 9.95
CA GLY A 331 -10.75 -8.18 10.43
C GLY A 331 -10.96 -8.12 11.95
N PRO A 332 -11.73 -9.05 12.51
CA PRO A 332 -11.81 -9.23 13.95
C PRO A 332 -10.50 -9.78 14.52
N SER A 333 -10.12 -9.28 15.69
CA SER A 333 -9.22 -9.99 16.61
C SER A 333 -9.81 -11.34 16.98
N GLN A 334 -8.94 -12.28 17.35
CA GLN A 334 -9.32 -13.59 17.89
C GLN A 334 -9.25 -13.67 19.42
N PHE A 335 -8.69 -12.66 20.08
CA PHE A 335 -8.42 -12.71 21.53
C PHE A 335 -9.00 -11.52 22.31
N TYR A 336 -9.07 -10.34 21.71
CA TYR A 336 -9.42 -9.13 22.43
C TYR A 336 -10.91 -8.80 22.25
N PRO A 337 -11.67 -8.57 23.35
CA PRO A 337 -13.09 -8.23 23.26
C PRO A 337 -13.28 -6.84 22.62
N LEU A 338 -14.46 -6.62 22.04
CA LEU A 338 -14.84 -5.35 21.46
C LEU A 338 -14.78 -4.23 22.53
N PRO A 339 -13.90 -3.23 22.39
CA PRO A 339 -13.76 -2.16 23.37
C PRO A 339 -14.96 -1.21 23.32
N ASP A 340 -15.19 -0.49 24.42
CA ASP A 340 -16.36 0.38 24.59
C ASP A 340 -16.51 1.42 23.48
N TYR A 341 -15.40 2.01 23.03
CA TYR A 341 -15.41 3.02 21.96
C TYR A 341 -15.82 2.46 20.59
N GLN A 342 -15.71 1.13 20.36
CA GLN A 342 -16.16 0.46 19.13
C GLN A 342 -17.59 -0.06 19.20
N LYS A 343 -18.22 -0.15 20.38
CA LYS A 343 -19.54 -0.80 20.53
C LYS A 343 -20.61 -0.23 19.59
N ILE A 344 -20.55 1.06 19.30
CA ILE A 344 -21.49 1.76 18.42
C ILE A 344 -21.34 1.37 16.94
N ILE A 345 -20.18 0.84 16.53
CA ILE A 345 -19.90 0.34 15.18
C ILE A 345 -19.68 -1.18 15.13
N GLY A 346 -19.98 -1.89 16.22
CA GLY A 346 -19.80 -3.33 16.32
C GLY A 346 -20.53 -4.07 15.20
N GLN A 347 -19.79 -4.73 14.31
CA GLN A 347 -20.37 -5.53 13.24
C GLN A 347 -20.54 -6.98 13.67
N ALA A 348 -21.55 -7.66 13.12
CA ALA A 348 -21.81 -9.07 13.44
C ALA A 348 -20.64 -10.00 13.04
N ALA A 349 -19.99 -9.70 11.92
CA ALA A 349 -18.77 -10.38 11.47
C ALA A 349 -17.58 -10.19 12.43
N GLY A 350 -17.66 -9.19 13.32
CA GLY A 350 -16.68 -8.95 14.37
C GLY A 350 -16.77 -9.91 15.56
N HIS A 351 -17.85 -10.69 15.66
CA HIS A 351 -18.07 -11.67 16.74
C HIS A 351 -17.93 -11.12 18.17
N GLY A 352 -18.14 -9.82 18.37
CA GLY A 352 -17.96 -9.17 19.67
C GLY A 352 -16.50 -8.98 20.09
N LEU A 353 -15.56 -9.07 19.14
CA LEU A 353 -14.12 -8.89 19.33
C LEU A 353 -13.65 -7.54 18.74
N ARG A 354 -12.46 -7.08 19.12
CA ARG A 354 -11.82 -5.85 18.60
C ARG A 354 -11.77 -5.93 17.08
N GLN A 355 -12.22 -4.88 16.40
CA GLN A 355 -12.32 -4.87 14.94
C GLN A 355 -11.24 -3.96 14.34
N VAL A 356 -10.43 -4.44 13.39
CA VAL A 356 -9.29 -3.73 12.77
C VAL A 356 -9.63 -3.42 11.30
N PRO A 357 -9.15 -2.31 10.71
CA PRO A 357 -8.37 -1.22 11.32
C PRO A 357 -9.25 -0.11 11.92
N ASP A 358 -8.63 0.88 12.56
CA ASP A 358 -9.35 2.04 13.13
C ASP A 358 -9.48 3.17 12.09
N VAL A 359 -8.42 3.39 11.31
CA VAL A 359 -8.29 4.40 10.25
C VAL A 359 -7.43 3.83 9.13
N ALA A 360 -7.24 4.54 8.02
CA ALA A 360 -6.36 4.11 6.92
C ALA A 360 -5.58 5.27 6.30
N ALA A 361 -4.58 4.97 5.47
CA ALA A 361 -3.97 5.92 4.53
C ALA A 361 -3.47 5.16 3.30
N ASP A 362 -2.81 5.81 2.34
CA ASP A 362 -2.22 5.12 1.19
C ASP A 362 -1.23 4.06 1.66
N ALA A 363 -1.35 2.89 1.06
CA ALA A 363 -0.53 1.73 1.39
C ALA A 363 -0.29 0.84 0.17
N ASP A 364 -0.94 1.08 -0.96
CA ASP A 364 -0.70 0.27 -2.15
C ASP A 364 0.65 0.64 -2.77
N PRO A 365 1.65 -0.27 -2.88
CA PRO A 365 2.94 0.05 -3.48
C PRO A 365 2.85 0.55 -4.93
N SER A 366 1.73 0.31 -5.63
CA SER A 366 1.49 0.86 -6.96
C SER A 366 1.11 2.35 -6.96
N THR A 367 0.61 2.85 -5.83
CA THR A 367 0.30 4.27 -5.60
C THR A 367 1.13 4.94 -4.52
N GLY A 368 2.02 4.15 -3.89
CA GLY A 368 2.79 4.51 -2.71
C GLY A 368 3.74 5.69 -2.85
N PHE A 369 4.52 5.91 -1.81
CA PHE A 369 5.31 7.08 -1.57
C PHE A 369 6.66 7.02 -2.26
N HIS A 370 7.15 8.18 -2.64
CA HIS A 370 8.52 8.33 -3.08
C HIS A 370 9.47 8.08 -1.92
N ILE A 371 10.49 7.24 -2.13
CA ILE A 371 11.54 7.00 -1.13
C ILE A 371 12.92 7.03 -1.76
N ILE A 372 13.96 7.21 -0.94
CA ILE A 372 15.35 6.98 -1.34
C ILE A 372 15.98 5.88 -0.50
N PHE A 373 16.26 4.75 -1.12
CA PHE A 373 16.90 3.61 -0.46
C PHE A 373 18.05 3.04 -1.28
N GLY A 374 19.17 2.72 -0.64
CA GLY A 374 20.38 2.27 -1.33
C GLY A 374 20.95 3.35 -2.28
N GLY A 375 20.66 4.62 -1.99
CA GLY A 375 20.98 5.77 -2.82
C GLY A 375 20.24 5.87 -4.14
N GLN A 376 19.15 5.11 -4.34
CA GLN A 376 18.31 5.16 -5.53
C GLN A 376 16.91 5.68 -5.19
N ASP A 377 16.33 6.40 -6.14
CA ASP A 377 14.90 6.75 -6.10
C ASP A 377 14.05 5.47 -6.23
N GLY A 378 13.07 5.35 -5.36
CA GLY A 378 12.15 4.22 -5.32
C GLY A 378 10.72 4.65 -5.03
N GLN A 379 9.84 3.66 -5.00
CA GLN A 379 8.46 3.79 -4.57
C GLN A 379 8.16 2.65 -3.61
N ALA A 380 7.55 2.97 -2.48
CA ALA A 380 7.19 2.01 -1.44
C ALA A 380 5.79 2.28 -0.90
N GLY A 381 5.14 1.22 -0.41
CA GLY A 381 3.83 1.28 0.23
C GLY A 381 3.85 0.37 1.45
N GLY A 382 2.78 -0.39 1.62
CA GLY A 382 2.47 -1.12 2.84
C GLY A 382 1.72 -0.23 3.83
N THR A 383 0.98 -0.86 4.74
CA THR A 383 0.44 -0.18 5.93
C THR A 383 1.57 0.34 6.82
N SER A 384 2.78 -0.16 6.62
CA SER A 384 4.06 0.43 7.03
C SER A 384 4.27 1.88 6.61
N ALA A 385 3.77 2.32 5.45
CA ALA A 385 3.82 3.74 5.07
C ALA A 385 2.66 4.54 5.72
N ALA A 386 1.53 3.88 5.94
CA ALA A 386 0.32 4.52 6.46
C ALA A 386 0.44 4.88 7.96
N ALA A 387 1.02 3.99 8.77
CA ALA A 387 1.23 4.22 10.21
C ALA A 387 2.10 5.46 10.53
N PRO A 388 3.30 5.64 9.97
CA PRO A 388 4.13 6.83 10.17
C PRO A 388 3.48 8.10 9.62
N LEU A 389 2.70 8.01 8.55
CA LEU A 389 1.92 9.14 8.02
C LEU A 389 0.87 9.63 9.04
N TRP A 390 0.15 8.71 9.68
CA TRP A 390 -0.78 9.05 10.77
C TRP A 390 -0.05 9.60 12.00
N ALA A 391 1.05 8.97 12.42
CA ALA A 391 1.86 9.42 13.54
C ALA A 391 2.38 10.86 13.32
N ALA A 392 2.89 11.16 12.12
CA ALA A 392 3.40 12.49 11.79
C ALA A 392 2.28 13.54 11.68
N THR A 393 1.10 13.16 11.18
CA THR A 393 -0.09 14.03 11.19
C THR A 393 -0.50 14.37 12.61
N VAL A 394 -0.51 13.39 13.50
CA VAL A 394 -0.78 13.61 14.92
C VAL A 394 0.31 14.43 15.60
N ALA A 395 1.57 14.34 15.18
CA ALA A 395 2.61 15.25 15.66
C ALA A 395 2.34 16.71 15.28
N LEU A 396 1.75 16.99 14.12
CA LEU A 396 1.30 18.36 13.78
C LEU A 396 0.14 18.82 14.67
N ILE A 397 -0.82 17.93 14.93
CA ILE A 397 -1.98 18.19 15.80
C ILE A 397 -1.53 18.44 17.25
N ASP A 398 -0.65 17.60 17.79
CA ASP A 398 -0.11 17.75 19.15
C ASP A 398 0.67 19.06 19.32
N GLN A 399 1.38 19.50 18.28
CA GLN A 399 2.01 20.81 18.27
C GLN A 399 0.98 21.94 18.37
N ASP A 400 -0.13 21.87 17.63
CA ASP A 400 -1.19 22.88 17.68
C ASP A 400 -1.94 22.87 19.03
N LEU A 401 -2.29 21.69 19.53
CA LEU A 401 -2.90 21.50 20.85
C LEU A 401 -2.02 22.14 21.94
N LYS A 402 -0.71 21.88 21.92
CA LYS A 402 0.25 22.51 22.85
C LYS A 402 0.25 24.03 22.71
N ARG A 403 0.28 24.58 21.49
CA ARG A 403 0.22 26.05 21.25
C ARG A 403 -1.05 26.67 21.82
N LYS A 404 -2.15 25.91 21.89
CA LYS A 404 -3.43 26.34 22.49
C LYS A 404 -3.57 26.04 23.98
N GLY A 405 -2.54 25.48 24.62
CA GLY A 405 -2.57 25.10 26.03
C GLY A 405 -3.51 23.92 26.32
N LEU A 406 -3.77 23.08 25.32
CA LEU A 406 -4.51 21.83 25.45
C LEU A 406 -3.54 20.66 25.66
N ARG A 407 -4.05 19.56 26.21
CA ARG A 407 -3.29 18.30 26.29
C ARG A 407 -3.05 17.73 24.90
N GLU A 408 -1.98 16.96 24.76
CA GLU A 408 -1.75 16.12 23.59
C GLU A 408 -2.86 15.07 23.43
N THR A 409 -2.91 14.48 22.24
CA THR A 409 -3.87 13.48 21.80
C THR A 409 -3.94 12.29 22.76
N GLY A 410 -2.78 11.70 23.09
CA GLY A 410 -2.67 10.49 23.89
C GLY A 410 -3.37 9.32 23.21
N PHE A 411 -4.04 8.45 23.97
CA PHE A 411 -4.79 7.35 23.38
C PHE A 411 -5.91 7.87 22.46
N ALA A 412 -5.71 7.67 21.15
CA ALA A 412 -6.45 8.33 20.09
C ALA A 412 -7.83 7.73 19.80
N ASN A 413 -8.03 6.42 20.03
CA ASN A 413 -9.24 5.75 19.55
C ASN A 413 -10.55 6.33 20.10
N PRO A 414 -10.73 6.61 21.41
CA PRO A 414 -11.97 7.21 21.89
C PRO A 414 -12.36 8.49 21.15
N ALA A 415 -11.36 9.33 20.83
CA ALA A 415 -11.56 10.55 20.05
C ALA A 415 -11.91 10.24 18.59
N ILE A 416 -11.16 9.37 17.92
CA ILE A 416 -11.39 8.96 16.52
C ILE A 416 -12.81 8.40 16.34
N TYR A 417 -13.25 7.49 17.20
CA TYR A 417 -14.58 6.89 17.11
C TYR A 417 -15.69 7.89 17.46
N TRP A 418 -15.45 8.79 18.42
CA TRP A 418 -16.38 9.90 18.65
C TRP A 418 -16.50 10.79 17.42
N MET A 419 -15.40 11.11 16.74
CA MET A 419 -15.39 11.92 15.53
C MET A 419 -16.12 11.24 14.37
N GLY A 420 -15.85 9.96 14.12
CA GLY A 420 -16.48 9.21 13.02
C GLY A 420 -18.00 9.12 13.21
N THR A 421 -18.44 8.81 14.44
CA THR A 421 -19.87 8.71 14.78
C THR A 421 -20.59 10.05 14.84
N ASN A 422 -19.86 11.16 15.02
CA ASN A 422 -20.41 12.52 15.09
C ASN A 422 -19.99 13.40 13.90
N SER A 423 -19.56 12.81 12.78
CA SER A 423 -19.04 13.54 11.61
C SER A 423 -19.97 14.66 11.12
N SER A 424 -21.29 14.41 11.13
CA SER A 424 -22.32 15.40 10.75
C SER A 424 -22.45 16.61 11.69
N LYS A 425 -21.89 16.54 12.91
CA LYS A 425 -21.88 17.62 13.91
C LYS A 425 -20.55 18.37 13.93
N LEU A 426 -19.55 17.88 13.20
CA LEU A 426 -18.26 18.53 13.08
C LEU A 426 -18.30 19.59 11.97
N PRO A 427 -17.45 20.65 12.03
CA PRO A 427 -17.42 21.69 11.01
C PRO A 427 -17.11 21.16 9.61
N ALA A 428 -16.30 20.09 9.54
CA ALA A 428 -15.96 19.35 8.34
C ALA A 428 -15.76 17.87 8.73
N PRO A 429 -16.00 16.92 7.81
CA PRO A 429 -15.73 15.52 8.05
C PRO A 429 -14.21 15.31 8.23
N PRO A 430 -13.76 14.72 9.34
CA PRO A 430 -12.33 14.49 9.59
C PRO A 430 -11.76 13.29 8.85
N PHE A 431 -12.62 12.48 8.21
CA PHE A 431 -12.23 11.30 7.47
C PHE A 431 -12.80 11.28 6.05
N HIS A 432 -12.00 10.81 5.11
CA HIS A 432 -12.39 10.37 3.79
C HIS A 432 -12.88 8.92 3.86
N ASP A 433 -14.20 8.75 3.92
CA ASP A 433 -14.89 7.47 4.01
C ASP A 433 -14.74 6.67 2.70
N VAL A 434 -13.98 5.57 2.75
CA VAL A 434 -13.65 4.70 1.60
C VAL A 434 -14.75 3.65 1.43
N LYS A 435 -15.37 3.60 0.24
CA LYS A 435 -16.64 2.89 0.05
C LYS A 435 -16.59 1.74 -0.95
N PHE A 436 -15.42 1.43 -1.48
CA PHE A 436 -15.25 0.40 -2.50
C PHE A 436 -13.83 -0.15 -2.49
N GLY A 437 -13.67 -1.34 -3.06
CA GLY A 437 -12.48 -2.17 -2.84
C GLY A 437 -12.69 -3.12 -1.67
N ASN A 438 -11.68 -3.94 -1.39
CA ASN A 438 -11.70 -4.88 -0.27
C ASN A 438 -10.28 -5.19 0.17
N ASN A 439 -10.18 -5.92 1.28
CA ASN A 439 -8.91 -6.43 1.78
C ASN A 439 -8.75 -7.94 1.56
N LEU A 440 -9.21 -8.44 0.41
CA LEU A 440 -9.28 -9.86 0.03
C LEU A 440 -10.37 -10.68 0.73
N ALA A 441 -10.99 -10.19 1.80
CA ALA A 441 -12.11 -10.86 2.48
C ALA A 441 -13.29 -9.95 2.82
N PHE A 442 -13.01 -8.73 3.27
CA PHE A 442 -14.02 -7.77 3.69
C PHE A 442 -14.07 -6.60 2.72
N ASP A 443 -15.27 -6.31 2.21
CA ASP A 443 -15.52 -5.17 1.34
C ASP A 443 -15.57 -3.87 2.15
N ALA A 444 -15.02 -2.80 1.57
CA ALA A 444 -15.19 -1.45 2.09
C ALA A 444 -16.61 -0.93 1.84
N GLY A 445 -17.10 -0.05 2.70
CA GLY A 445 -18.48 0.43 2.65
C GLY A 445 -18.71 1.69 3.48
N PRO A 446 -19.91 2.30 3.42
CA PRO A 446 -20.17 3.56 4.10
C PRO A 446 -19.95 3.48 5.63
N GLY A 447 -19.11 4.38 6.14
CA GLY A 447 -18.82 4.49 7.57
C GLY A 447 -17.60 3.67 7.97
N TRP A 448 -17.66 3.01 9.13
CA TRP A 448 -16.56 2.15 9.56
C TRP A 448 -16.65 0.77 8.92
N ASP A 449 -15.54 0.28 8.35
CA ASP A 449 -15.43 -1.07 7.79
C ASP A 449 -14.12 -1.80 8.14
N PHE A 450 -14.08 -3.11 7.90
CA PHE A 450 -12.91 -3.96 8.19
C PHE A 450 -11.74 -3.77 7.24
N ALA A 451 -11.88 -3.03 6.13
CA ALA A 451 -10.79 -2.83 5.19
C ALA A 451 -10.03 -1.53 5.52
N THR A 452 -10.74 -0.46 5.90
CA THR A 452 -10.18 0.89 6.01
C THR A 452 -10.57 1.62 7.30
N GLY A 453 -11.34 0.98 8.18
CA GLY A 453 -11.80 1.60 9.40
C GLY A 453 -12.69 2.80 9.08
N TRP A 454 -12.44 3.96 9.70
CA TRP A 454 -13.12 5.22 9.34
C TRP A 454 -12.65 5.85 8.02
N GLY A 455 -11.64 5.28 7.36
CA GLY A 455 -11.01 5.83 6.17
C GLY A 455 -9.78 6.68 6.49
N SER A 456 -9.34 7.47 5.50
CA SER A 456 -8.14 8.32 5.64
C SER A 456 -8.44 9.71 6.16
N MET A 457 -7.40 10.45 6.58
CA MET A 457 -7.58 11.75 7.23
C MET A 457 -7.80 12.90 6.26
N ASP A 458 -8.69 13.82 6.65
CA ASP A 458 -8.54 15.23 6.32
C ASP A 458 -7.87 15.90 7.51
N ALA A 459 -6.56 16.17 7.44
CA ALA A 459 -5.76 16.57 8.60
C ALA A 459 -6.23 17.89 9.23
N ALA A 460 -6.70 18.85 8.43
CA ALA A 460 -7.22 20.12 8.93
C ALA A 460 -8.57 19.97 9.64
N ALA A 461 -9.47 19.15 9.09
CA ALA A 461 -10.72 18.82 9.75
C ALA A 461 -10.50 17.98 11.02
N LEU A 462 -9.53 17.07 10.98
CA LEU A 462 -9.14 16.22 12.11
C LEU A 462 -8.59 17.05 13.28
N ASP A 463 -7.68 18.00 13.03
CA ASP A 463 -7.17 18.94 14.03
C ASP A 463 -8.30 19.72 14.71
N ALA A 464 -9.18 20.32 13.91
CA ALA A 464 -10.33 21.07 14.41
C ALA A 464 -11.28 20.20 15.25
N ALA A 465 -11.52 18.96 14.83
CA ALA A 465 -12.32 18.00 15.57
C ALA A 465 -11.68 17.60 16.90
N TRP A 466 -10.36 17.47 16.95
CA TRP A 466 -9.62 17.14 18.18
C TRP A 466 -9.73 18.23 19.24
N ILE A 467 -9.59 19.49 18.82
CA ILE A 467 -9.79 20.65 19.69
C ILE A 467 -11.21 20.64 20.30
N LEU A 468 -12.23 20.32 19.49
CA LEU A 468 -13.60 20.22 19.95
C LEU A 468 -13.81 19.07 20.93
N TYR A 469 -13.24 17.89 20.64
CA TYR A 469 -13.32 16.72 21.51
C TYR A 469 -12.77 17.03 22.90
N ILE A 470 -11.54 17.60 22.98
CA ILE A 470 -10.91 17.95 24.25
C ILE A 470 -11.72 19.01 25.01
N LYS A 471 -12.15 20.09 24.33
CA LYS A 471 -12.95 21.14 24.97
C LYS A 471 -14.33 20.67 25.42
N GLY A 472 -14.89 19.66 24.76
CA GLY A 472 -16.15 19.02 25.10
C GLY A 472 -16.07 18.09 26.31
N GLY A 473 -14.90 17.91 26.92
CA GLY A 473 -14.70 17.00 28.05
C GLY A 473 -14.38 15.57 27.64
N GLY A 474 -14.00 15.32 26.38
CA GLY A 474 -13.49 14.05 25.91
C GLY A 474 -12.18 13.69 26.65
N ALA A 475 -12.27 12.71 27.55
CA ALA A 475 -11.16 12.08 28.23
C ALA A 475 -11.26 10.58 27.99
#